data_AF-A0A845L7P7-F1
#
_entry.id   AF-A0A845L7P7-F1
#
_cell.length_a   1.000
_cell.length_b   1.000
_cell.length_c   1.000
_cell.angle_alpha   90.00
_cell.angle_beta   90.00
_cell.angle_gamma   90.00
#
_symmetry.space_group_name_H-M   'P 1'
#
loop_
_entity.id
_entity.type
_entity.pdbx_description
1 polymer ?
#
loop_
_entity_poly.entity_id
_entity_poly.type
_entity_poly.pdbx_seq_one_letter_code
_entity_poly.pdbx_strand_id
1 'polypeptide(L)'
;MLSDQQGNQTKAITDEEADKRAMQFFTSPERKEYLLQRTKIRPRPDWVDSSKLDPHPKPTYEYYFRHTKNGIPIEGCLDSVSVDAVTGQIVGYSTRGVKEAPLPEAKGIITPEKAKAEYIKHTPLQVT
;
A
#
# COMPACT_ATOMS: atom_id res chain seq x y z
N MET A 1 -43.26 19.33 -16.61
CA MET A 1 -42.68 18.09 -17.18
C MET A 1 -41.34 17.85 -16.48
N LEU A 2 -41.36 17.22 -15.31
CA LEU A 2 -40.17 16.70 -14.64
C LEU A 2 -40.29 15.18 -14.69
N SER A 3 -39.37 14.51 -15.37
CA SER A 3 -39.23 13.06 -15.30
C SER A 3 -37.74 12.70 -15.42
N ASP A 4 -37.20 12.32 -14.27
CA ASP A 4 -36.33 11.15 -14.05
C ASP A 4 -34.95 11.11 -14.72
N GLN A 5 -33.95 11.61 -13.97
CA GLN A 5 -32.59 11.06 -14.04
C GLN A 5 -32.44 9.97 -12.96
N GLN A 6 -32.82 8.74 -13.30
CA GLN A 6 -32.48 7.56 -12.50
C GLN A 6 -31.07 7.06 -12.84
N GLY A 7 -30.16 7.26 -11.89
CA GLY A 7 -29.23 6.21 -11.42
C GLY A 7 -28.14 5.73 -12.36
N ASN A 8 -27.07 6.51 -12.53
CA ASN A 8 -25.77 5.93 -12.90
C ASN A 8 -24.94 5.69 -11.63
N GLN A 9 -25.26 4.63 -10.88
CA GLN A 9 -24.30 4.08 -9.93
C GLN A 9 -23.35 3.17 -10.70
N THR A 10 -22.24 3.75 -11.15
CA THR A 10 -21.12 2.97 -11.72
C THR A 10 -20.65 1.99 -10.66
N LYS A 11 -20.94 0.70 -10.87
CA LYS A 11 -20.67 -0.37 -9.91
C LYS A 11 -19.15 -0.44 -9.68
N ALA A 12 -18.72 -0.14 -8.45
CA ALA A 12 -17.33 -0.21 -8.06
C ALA A 12 -16.76 -1.62 -8.30
N ILE A 13 -15.48 -1.69 -8.69
CA ILE A 13 -14.78 -2.96 -8.91
C ILE A 13 -14.59 -3.70 -7.58
N THR A 14 -14.53 -5.03 -7.65
CA THR A 14 -14.30 -5.85 -6.45
C THR A 14 -12.86 -5.71 -5.96
N ASP A 15 -12.67 -6.00 -4.68
CA ASP A 15 -11.35 -6.09 -4.04
C ASP A 15 -10.41 -7.01 -4.81
N GLU A 16 -10.88 -8.20 -5.17
CA GLU A 16 -10.08 -9.21 -5.89
C GLU A 16 -9.65 -8.73 -7.27
N GLU A 17 -10.52 -7.98 -7.96
CA GLU A 17 -10.20 -7.44 -9.27
C GLU A 17 -9.17 -6.31 -9.18
N ALA A 18 -9.26 -5.46 -8.16
CA ALA A 18 -8.26 -4.44 -7.87
C ALA A 18 -6.90 -5.06 -7.55
N ASP A 19 -6.89 -6.11 -6.72
CA ASP A 19 -5.68 -6.83 -6.32
C ASP A 19 -4.98 -7.42 -7.55
N LYS A 20 -5.74 -8.09 -8.42
CA LYS A 20 -5.21 -8.67 -9.66
C LYS A 20 -4.61 -7.61 -10.59
N ARG A 21 -5.28 -6.47 -10.76
CA ARG A 21 -4.79 -5.38 -11.62
C ARG A 21 -3.51 -4.76 -11.06
N ALA A 22 -3.43 -4.53 -9.75
CA ALA A 22 -2.23 -4.03 -9.09
C ALA A 22 -1.06 -5.01 -9.20
N MET A 23 -1.32 -6.31 -8.99
CA MET A 23 -0.29 -7.35 -9.14
C MET A 23 0.18 -7.45 -10.60
N GLN A 24 -0.72 -7.42 -11.58
CA GLN A 24 -0.36 -7.44 -13.00
C GLN A 24 0.52 -6.25 -13.40
N PHE A 25 0.24 -5.05 -12.87
CA PHE A 25 1.02 -3.86 -13.14
C PHE A 25 2.48 -3.99 -12.65
N PHE A 26 2.69 -4.65 -11.50
CA PHE A 26 4.01 -4.79 -10.88
C PHE A 26 4.72 -6.12 -11.12
N THR A 27 4.04 -7.14 -11.66
CA THR A 27 4.65 -8.42 -12.07
C THR A 27 5.45 -8.20 -13.37
N SER A 28 6.57 -7.48 -13.26
CA SER A 28 7.61 -7.40 -14.29
C SER A 28 8.69 -8.44 -14.00
N PRO A 29 9.22 -9.16 -15.02
CA PRO A 29 10.24 -10.20 -14.84
C PRO A 29 11.54 -9.72 -14.17
N GLU A 30 11.75 -8.40 -14.07
CA GLU A 30 12.92 -7.79 -13.42
C GLU A 30 12.81 -7.73 -11.88
N ARG A 31 11.62 -7.86 -11.28
CA ARG A 31 11.41 -7.72 -9.82
C ARG A 31 10.98 -9.06 -9.20
N LYS A 32 11.96 -9.85 -8.77
CA LYS A 32 11.75 -11.26 -8.37
C LYS A 32 11.34 -11.47 -6.91
N GLU A 33 11.48 -10.48 -6.04
CA GLU A 33 11.23 -10.64 -4.59
C GLU A 33 10.56 -9.38 -4.00
N TYR A 34 9.26 -9.48 -3.70
CA TYR A 34 8.51 -8.42 -3.03
C TYR A 34 7.46 -8.98 -2.08
N LEU A 35 7.17 -8.20 -1.03
CA LEU A 35 6.02 -8.38 -0.16
C LEU A 35 4.94 -7.38 -0.58
N LEU A 36 3.77 -7.90 -0.97
CA LEU A 36 2.59 -7.07 -1.24
C LEU A 36 1.91 -6.69 0.07
N GLN A 37 1.74 -5.40 0.29
CA GLN A 37 0.94 -4.85 1.37
C GLN A 37 -0.17 -3.98 0.78
N ARG A 38 -1.42 -4.32 1.10
CA ARG A 38 -2.58 -3.52 0.71
C ARG A 38 -2.97 -2.58 1.84
N THR A 39 -3.23 -1.32 1.49
CA THR A 39 -3.90 -0.38 2.39
C THR A 39 -5.19 0.06 1.74
N LYS A 40 -6.32 -0.24 2.39
CA LYS A 40 -7.58 0.40 2.01
C LYS A 40 -7.52 1.84 2.48
N ILE A 41 -7.63 2.81 1.57
CA ILE A 41 -7.78 4.21 1.98
C ILE A 41 -8.99 4.27 2.92
N ARG A 42 -8.79 4.87 4.09
CA ARG A 42 -9.89 5.03 5.03
C ARG A 42 -10.92 5.97 4.40
N PRO A 43 -12.22 5.65 4.47
CA PRO A 43 -13.23 6.60 4.06
C PRO A 43 -13.02 7.90 4.83
N ARG A 44 -13.35 9.02 4.17
CA ARG A 44 -13.36 10.33 4.81
C ARG A 44 -14.13 10.24 6.14
N PRO A 45 -13.54 10.69 7.27
CA PRO A 45 -14.24 10.66 8.54
C PRO A 45 -15.55 11.45 8.51
N ASP A 46 -16.55 11.00 9.27
CA ASP A 46 -17.90 11.59 9.28
C ASP A 46 -17.94 13.05 9.74
N TRP A 47 -16.92 13.51 10.50
CA TRP A 47 -16.80 14.90 10.93
C TRP A 47 -16.35 15.86 9.82
N VAL A 48 -15.92 15.34 8.67
CA VAL A 48 -15.46 16.16 7.54
C VAL A 48 -16.65 16.59 6.69
N ASP A 49 -16.94 17.90 6.72
CA ASP A 49 -17.92 18.51 5.83
C ASP A 49 -17.45 18.43 4.37
N SER A 50 -18.05 17.50 3.63
CA SER A 50 -17.66 17.21 2.25
C SER A 50 -18.06 18.29 1.26
N SER A 51 -19.00 19.18 1.63
CA SER A 51 -19.49 20.25 0.75
C SER A 51 -18.51 21.42 0.63
N LYS A 52 -17.56 21.53 1.56
CA LYS A 52 -16.54 22.58 1.61
C LYS A 52 -15.20 22.16 1.03
N LEU A 53 -15.11 20.95 0.51
CA LEU A 53 -13.89 20.39 -0.05
C LEU A 53 -14.02 20.30 -1.55
N ASP A 54 -12.89 20.45 -2.23
CA ASP A 54 -12.77 20.06 -3.63
C ASP A 54 -13.26 18.61 -3.81
N PRO A 55 -13.77 18.25 -5.01
CA PRO A 55 -14.18 16.89 -5.31
C PRO A 55 -13.14 15.91 -4.79
N HIS A 56 -13.54 15.06 -3.85
CA HIS A 56 -12.61 14.10 -3.26
C HIS A 56 -12.04 13.25 -4.41
N PRO A 57 -10.71 12.99 -4.45
CA PRO A 57 -10.20 11.95 -5.33
C PRO A 57 -11.07 10.71 -5.13
N LYS A 58 -11.55 10.15 -6.24
CA LYS A 58 -12.38 8.95 -6.25
C LYS A 58 -11.75 7.91 -5.32
N PRO A 59 -12.54 7.08 -4.62
CA PRO A 59 -11.97 6.06 -3.75
C PRO A 59 -10.95 5.25 -4.55
N THR A 60 -9.71 5.19 -4.08
CA THR A 60 -8.63 4.40 -4.68
C THR A 60 -8.19 3.30 -3.73
N TYR A 61 -7.82 2.16 -4.30
CA TYR A 61 -7.07 1.15 -3.59
C TYR A 61 -5.59 1.49 -3.71
N GLU A 62 -4.89 1.50 -2.58
CA GLU A 62 -3.44 1.67 -2.54
C GLU A 62 -2.75 0.34 -2.27
N TYR A 63 -1.83 0.01 -3.15
CA TYR A 63 -0.99 -1.16 -3.05
C TYR A 63 0.45 -0.72 -2.91
N TYR A 64 1.13 -1.35 -1.96
CA TYR A 64 2.51 -1.10 -1.64
C TYR A 64 3.30 -2.38 -1.85
N PHE A 65 4.36 -2.30 -2.64
CA PHE A 65 5.26 -3.40 -2.96
C PHE A 65 6.57 -3.12 -2.25
N ARG A 66 6.80 -3.83 -1.14
CA ARG A 66 8.04 -3.73 -0.38
C ARG A 66 9.04 -4.72 -0.93
N HIS A 67 10.20 -4.23 -1.33
CA HIS A 67 11.25 -5.10 -1.87
C HIS A 67 11.79 -6.01 -0.78
N THR A 68 12.08 -7.26 -1.14
CA THR A 68 12.70 -8.22 -0.22
C THR A 68 14.00 -8.75 -0.80
N LYS A 69 14.92 -9.14 0.08
CA LYS A 69 16.12 -9.89 -0.26
C LYS A 69 16.20 -11.08 0.68
N ASN A 70 16.15 -12.30 0.13
CA ASN A 70 16.08 -13.54 0.92
C ASN A 70 14.88 -13.55 1.89
N GLY A 71 13.75 -12.97 1.48
CA GLY A 71 12.54 -12.84 2.31
C GLY A 71 12.60 -11.74 3.39
N ILE A 72 13.70 -11.00 3.50
CA ILE A 72 13.83 -9.88 4.46
C ILE A 72 13.43 -8.58 3.76
N PRO A 73 12.49 -7.78 4.31
CA PRO A 73 12.10 -6.50 3.74
C PRO A 73 13.24 -5.48 3.79
N ILE A 74 13.47 -4.79 2.68
CA ILE A 74 14.42 -3.67 2.59
C ILE A 74 13.68 -2.40 2.99
N GLU A 75 14.06 -1.81 4.12
CA GLU A 75 13.45 -0.56 4.60
C GLU A 75 13.74 0.60 3.64
N GLY A 76 12.73 1.47 3.45
CA GLY A 76 12.82 2.62 2.54
C GLY A 76 12.68 2.30 1.04
N CYS A 77 12.71 1.02 0.66
CA CYS A 77 12.49 0.57 -0.71
C CYS A 77 11.05 0.07 -0.90
N LEU A 78 10.18 1.00 -1.28
CA LEU A 78 8.76 0.76 -1.49
C LEU A 78 8.32 1.33 -2.82
N ASP A 79 7.66 0.50 -3.63
CA ASP A 79 6.89 0.97 -4.76
C ASP A 79 5.40 1.01 -4.40
N SER A 80 4.64 1.87 -5.03
CA SER A 80 3.20 1.97 -4.83
C SER A 80 2.43 2.12 -6.13
N VAL A 81 1.20 1.63 -6.14
CA VAL A 81 0.22 1.86 -7.20
C VAL A 81 -1.14 2.14 -6.60
N SER A 82 -1.83 3.09 -7.22
CA SER A 82 -3.19 3.48 -6.89
C SER A 82 -4.13 3.03 -8.01
N VAL A 83 -5.15 2.25 -7.64
CA VAL A 83 -6.19 1.75 -8.54
C VAL A 83 -7.49 2.49 -8.21
N ASP A 84 -8.13 3.12 -9.19
CA ASP A 84 -9.45 3.72 -9.03
C ASP A 84 -10.50 2.64 -8.70
N ALA A 85 -11.21 2.77 -7.59
CA ALA A 85 -12.14 1.75 -7.13
C ALA A 85 -13.44 1.69 -7.93
N VAL A 86 -13.72 2.68 -8.79
CA VAL A 86 -14.93 2.72 -9.62
C VAL A 86 -14.69 2.07 -10.98
N THR A 87 -13.56 2.40 -11.61
CA THR A 87 -13.20 1.96 -12.98
C THR A 87 -12.18 0.82 -12.99
N GLY A 88 -11.47 0.65 -11.88
CA GLY A 88 -10.32 -0.23 -11.76
C GLY A 88 -9.10 0.21 -12.55
N GLN A 89 -9.06 1.42 -13.07
CA GLN A 89 -7.90 1.92 -13.81
C GLN A 89 -6.77 2.30 -12.86
N ILE A 90 -5.53 2.15 -13.31
CA ILE A 90 -4.36 2.66 -12.59
C ILE A 90 -4.36 4.18 -12.72
N VAL A 91 -4.43 4.89 -11.59
CA VAL A 91 -4.51 6.36 -11.56
C VAL A 91 -3.26 7.02 -11.00
N GLY A 92 -2.34 6.23 -10.46
CA GLY A 92 -1.05 6.71 -10.00
C GLY A 92 -0.12 5.56 -9.68
N TYR A 93 1.18 5.80 -9.84
CA TYR A 93 2.21 4.88 -9.37
C TYR A 93 3.45 5.66 -8.95
N SER A 94 4.19 5.11 -8.00
CA SER A 94 5.49 5.63 -7.58
C SER A 94 6.45 4.46 -7.44
N THR A 95 7.63 4.59 -8.02
CA THR A 95 8.70 3.61 -7.90
C THR A 95 9.91 4.31 -7.32
N ARG A 96 10.41 3.83 -6.18
CA ARG A 96 11.63 4.40 -5.59
C ARG A 96 12.90 3.80 -6.14
N GLY A 97 12.81 2.75 -6.96
CA GLY A 97 13.95 2.12 -7.63
C GLY A 97 14.93 1.52 -6.63
N VAL A 98 15.02 0.21 -6.56
CA VAL A 98 16.13 -0.41 -5.84
C VAL A 98 17.37 -0.24 -6.71
N LYS A 99 18.31 0.63 -6.33
CA LYS A 99 19.66 0.52 -6.87
C LYS A 99 20.18 -0.85 -6.46
N GLU A 100 20.66 -1.64 -7.42
CA GLU A 100 21.38 -2.88 -7.13
C GLU A 100 22.64 -2.55 -6.33
N ALA A 101 22.47 -2.47 -5.01
CA ALA A 101 23.53 -2.35 -4.07
C ALA A 101 23.80 -3.76 -3.51
N PRO A 102 25.08 -4.13 -3.30
CA PRO A 102 25.39 -5.36 -2.59
C PRO A 102 24.84 -5.25 -1.16
N LEU A 103 23.76 -5.99 -0.90
CA LEU A 103 23.20 -6.14 0.44
C LEU A 103 23.95 -7.23 1.20
N PRO A 104 24.12 -7.09 2.53
CA PRO A 104 24.76 -8.12 3.33
C PRO A 104 23.95 -9.42 3.33
N GLU A 105 24.65 -10.54 3.51
CA GLU A 105 23.98 -11.82 3.72
C GLU A 105 23.20 -11.82 5.04
N ALA A 106 22.14 -12.62 5.08
CA ALA A 106 21.26 -12.78 6.24
C ALA A 106 21.92 -13.64 7.34
N LYS A 107 23.02 -13.13 7.93
CA LYS A 107 23.77 -13.77 9.00
C LYS A 107 23.40 -13.17 10.36
N GLY A 108 23.43 -14.00 11.40
CA GLY A 108 23.22 -13.55 12.78
C GLY A 108 21.76 -13.18 13.11
N ILE A 109 20.78 -13.73 12.38
CA ILE A 109 19.36 -13.52 12.67
C ILE A 109 19.06 -14.00 14.11
N ILE A 110 18.49 -13.11 14.92
CA ILE A 110 18.03 -13.42 16.26
C ILE A 110 16.51 -13.61 16.27
N THR A 111 15.99 -14.30 17.30
CA THR A 111 14.55 -14.47 17.44
C THR A 111 13.86 -13.15 17.82
N PRO A 112 12.57 -12.96 17.51
CA PRO A 112 11.81 -11.78 17.91
C PRO A 112 11.82 -11.53 19.42
N GLU A 113 11.82 -12.58 20.24
CA GLU A 113 11.84 -12.49 21.70
C GLU A 113 13.17 -11.92 22.19
N LYS A 114 14.29 -12.40 21.62
CA LYS A 114 15.63 -11.90 21.95
C LYS A 114 15.79 -10.44 21.50
N ALA A 115 15.29 -10.09 20.32
CA ALA A 115 15.31 -8.71 19.83
C ALA A 115 14.51 -7.77 20.74
N LYS A 116 13.30 -8.17 21.13
CA LYS A 116 12.44 -7.41 22.05
C LYS A 116 13.11 -7.21 23.41
N ALA A 117 13.67 -8.28 23.99
CA ALA A 117 14.34 -8.23 25.28
C ALA A 117 15.54 -7.26 25.25
N GLU A 118 16.33 -7.27 24.17
CA GLU A 118 17.47 -6.37 24.04
C GLU A 118 17.04 -4.92 23.82
N TYR A 119 16.02 -4.68 22.97
CA TYR A 119 15.49 -3.34 22.73
C TYR A 119 15.02 -2.64 24.01
N ILE A 120 14.30 -3.35 24.88
CA ILE A 120 13.78 -2.80 26.14
C ILE A 120 14.91 -2.41 27.10
N LYS A 121 16.03 -3.15 27.14
CA LYS A 121 17.18 -2.79 27.98
C LYS A 121 17.78 -1.44 27.60
N HIS A 122 17.83 -1.14 26.29
CA HIS A 122 18.44 0.09 25.77
C HIS A 122 17.44 1.24 25.56
N THR A 123 16.14 0.94 25.56
CA THR A 123 15.06 1.93 25.41
C THR A 123 14.08 1.82 26.59
N PRO A 124 14.48 2.22 27.81
CA PRO A 124 13.57 2.20 28.94
C PRO A 124 12.40 3.15 28.66
N LEU A 125 11.19 2.59 28.66
CA LEU A 125 9.96 3.36 28.46
C LEU A 125 9.78 4.30 29.66
N GLN A 126 9.92 5.60 29.44
CA GLN A 126 9.57 6.58 30.45
C GLN A 126 8.06 6.82 30.38
N VAL A 127 7.35 6.39 31.42
CA VAL A 127 5.96 6.77 31.64
C VAL A 127 6.01 8.03 32.49
N THR A 128 5.69 9.18 31.89
CA THR A 128 5.52 10.46 32.60
C THR A 128 4.04 10.75 32.72
#